data_AF-A0A4P6JTQ6-F1
#
_entry.id   AF-A0A4P6JTQ6-F1
#
_cell.length_a   1.000
_cell.length_b   1.000
_cell.length_c   1.000
_cell.angle_alpha   90.00
_cell.angle_beta   90.00
_cell.angle_gamma   90.00
#
_symmetry.space_group_name_H-M   'P 1'
#
loop_
_entity.id
_entity.type
_entity.pdbx_description
1 polymer ?
#
loop_
_entity_poly.entity_id
_entity_poly.type
_entity_poly.pdbx_seq_one_letter_code
_entity_poly.pdbx_strand_id
1 'polypeptide(L)'
;MIYAIALEDSMRHKIGYAKPMGLGSVALTPTRLKLVDYAERYTQSAGARGINVLEGDELWDFLDERIDEFKQRWLLELALQDLRRIWRWPPDPNVDYYYPDKDDWFDTPDSIGKRIADTRHVP
;
A
#
# COMPACT_ATOMS: atom_id res chain seq x y z
N MET A 1 -2.42 18.19 -5.40
CA MET A 1 -3.16 18.47 -6.66
C MET A 1 -2.54 19.64 -7.46
N ILE A 2 -1.23 19.91 -7.36
CA ILE A 2 -0.58 21.06 -8.03
C ILE A 2 0.07 20.64 -9.38
N TYR A 3 0.64 19.43 -9.49
CA TYR A 3 1.26 18.92 -10.73
C TYR A 3 0.27 18.51 -11.83
N ALA A 4 -1.03 18.42 -11.52
CA ALA A 4 -2.03 18.08 -12.54
C ALA A 4 -2.35 19.25 -13.49
N ILE A 5 -1.94 20.49 -13.13
CA ILE A 5 -2.23 21.71 -13.91
C ILE A 5 -1.01 22.13 -14.75
N ALA A 6 0.20 21.87 -14.26
CA ALA A 6 1.45 22.16 -14.98
C ALA A 6 2.33 20.91 -15.01
N LEU A 7 2.59 20.40 -16.22
CA LEU A 7 3.45 19.25 -16.46
C LEU A 7 4.88 19.70 -16.79
N GLU A 8 5.86 18.91 -16.35
CA GLU A 8 7.26 19.06 -16.77
C GLU A 8 7.43 18.65 -18.25
N ASP A 9 8.49 19.09 -18.93
CA ASP A 9 8.69 18.89 -20.38
C ASP A 9 8.64 17.41 -20.83
N SER A 10 9.03 16.49 -19.95
CA SER A 10 9.02 15.04 -20.16
C SER A 10 7.70 14.35 -19.79
N MET A 11 6.69 15.10 -19.36
CA MET A 11 5.40 14.56 -18.93
C MET A 11 4.28 14.91 -19.91
N ARG A 12 3.33 13.99 -20.08
CA ARG A 12 2.12 14.23 -20.87
C ARG A 12 0.89 13.76 -20.12
N HIS A 13 -0.23 14.45 -20.31
CA HIS A 13 -1.52 13.94 -19.88
C HIS A 13 -1.83 12.67 -20.69
N LYS A 14 -2.13 11.57 -20.00
CA LYS A 14 -2.60 10.34 -20.64
C LYS A 14 -4.07 10.51 -21.03
N ILE A 15 -4.32 11.00 -22.26
CA ILE A 15 -5.66 11.10 -22.84
C ILE A 15 -6.03 9.75 -23.45
N GLY A 16 -7.14 9.15 -23.02
CA GLY A 16 -7.59 7.82 -23.49
C GLY A 16 -7.70 6.74 -22.41
N TYR A 17 -7.30 7.05 -21.17
CA TYR A 17 -7.55 6.22 -19.99
C TYR A 17 -8.37 7.03 -18.97
N ALA A 18 -9.54 7.50 -19.41
CA ALA A 18 -10.46 8.31 -18.62
C ALA A 18 -11.14 7.49 -17.50
N LYS A 19 -10.34 6.87 -16.61
CA LYS A 19 -10.75 6.73 -15.22
C LYS A 19 -10.39 8.08 -14.57
N PRO A 20 -11.37 8.97 -14.36
CA PRO A 20 -11.11 10.35 -13.98
C PRO A 20 -10.43 10.37 -12.61
N MET A 21 -9.12 10.60 -12.52
CA MET A 21 -8.39 10.89 -11.27
C MET A 21 -8.96 10.22 -10.00
N GLY A 22 -9.26 8.92 -10.15
CA GLY A 22 -10.29 8.16 -9.43
C GLY A 22 -10.38 6.76 -10.05
N LEU A 23 -9.22 6.16 -10.26
CA LEU A 23 -9.02 4.83 -10.82
C LEU A 23 -9.65 3.77 -9.91
N GLY A 24 -10.91 3.40 -10.15
CA GLY A 24 -11.56 2.26 -9.48
C GLY A 24 -11.54 2.38 -7.96
N SER A 25 -11.75 3.59 -7.44
CA SER A 25 -11.71 3.86 -6.02
C SER A 25 -12.83 3.07 -5.32
N VAL A 26 -12.44 2.11 -4.49
CA VAL A 26 -13.37 1.45 -3.58
C VAL A 26 -13.32 2.20 -2.26
N ALA A 27 -14.47 2.67 -1.81
CA ALA A 27 -14.61 3.17 -0.44
C ALA A 27 -14.56 1.97 0.51
N LEU A 28 -13.51 1.90 1.31
CA LEU A 28 -13.38 0.95 2.39
C LEU A 28 -13.60 1.68 3.70
N THR A 29 -14.46 1.13 4.55
CA THR A 29 -14.69 1.63 5.90
C THR A 29 -14.27 0.52 6.86
N PRO A 30 -13.03 0.56 7.38
CA PRO A 30 -12.59 -0.36 8.41
C PRO A 30 -13.53 -0.28 9.61
N THR A 31 -14.13 -1.42 9.98
CA THR A 31 -14.99 -1.51 11.17
C THR A 31 -14.26 -2.11 12.36
N ARG A 32 -13.17 -2.83 12.11
CA ARG A 32 -12.40 -3.56 13.12
C ARG A 32 -10.98 -3.82 12.66
N LEU A 33 -10.02 -3.65 13.57
CA LEU A 33 -8.64 -4.10 13.42
C LEU A 33 -8.29 -5.08 14.54
N LYS A 34 -7.62 -6.17 14.19
CA LYS A 34 -7.12 -7.16 15.14
C LYS A 34 -5.61 -7.23 15.05
N LEU A 35 -4.94 -6.69 16.05
CA LEU A 35 -3.49 -6.78 16.20
C LEU A 35 -3.17 -8.06 16.99
N VAL A 36 -2.20 -8.82 16.50
CA VAL A 36 -1.79 -10.08 17.12
C VAL A 36 -0.29 -10.03 17.38
N ASP A 37 0.08 -9.90 18.64
CA ASP A 37 1.43 -10.15 19.10
C ASP A 37 1.63 -11.66 19.25
N TYR A 38 2.37 -12.24 18.31
CA TYR A 38 2.64 -13.67 18.32
C TYR A 38 3.57 -14.10 19.45
N ALA A 39 4.47 -13.25 19.93
CA ALA A 39 5.36 -13.59 21.02
C ALA A 39 4.59 -13.70 22.35
N GLU A 40 3.71 -12.73 22.62
CA GLU A 40 2.84 -12.76 23.80
C GLU A 40 1.76 -13.84 23.71
N ARG A 41 1.25 -14.11 22.50
CA ARG A 41 0.21 -15.12 22.27
C ARG A 41 0.60 -16.53 22.71
N TYR A 42 1.87 -16.90 22.59
CA TYR A 42 2.36 -18.22 22.96
C TYR A 42 2.98 -18.29 24.36
N THR A 43 3.15 -17.16 25.04
CA THR A 43 3.79 -17.10 26.37
C THR A 43 2.82 -16.86 27.51
N GLN A 44 1.64 -16.27 27.27
CA GLN A 44 0.63 -16.04 28.32
C GLN A 44 -0.39 -17.19 28.43
N SER A 45 -0.57 -17.71 29.65
CA SER A 45 -1.47 -18.84 29.96
C SER A 45 -2.91 -18.43 30.31
N ALA A 46 -3.20 -17.15 30.56
CA ALA A 46 -4.55 -16.62 30.79
C ALA A 46 -4.69 -15.14 30.34
N GLY A 47 -5.84 -14.75 29.78
CA GLY A 47 -6.11 -13.40 29.24
C GLY A 47 -6.21 -13.34 27.70
N ALA A 48 -6.25 -12.14 27.12
CA ALA A 48 -6.44 -11.88 25.68
C ALA A 48 -5.32 -12.41 24.74
N ARG A 49 -4.30 -13.11 25.27
CA ARG A 49 -3.23 -13.83 24.53
C ARG A 49 -2.58 -12.97 23.42
N GLY A 50 -2.13 -11.77 23.75
CA GLY A 50 -1.47 -10.87 22.78
C GLY A 50 -2.38 -10.40 21.65
N ILE A 51 -3.70 -10.56 21.76
CA ILE A 51 -4.67 -10.07 20.78
C ILE A 51 -5.23 -8.75 21.29
N ASN A 52 -4.97 -7.68 20.56
CA ASN A 52 -5.62 -6.39 20.75
C ASN A 52 -6.65 -6.17 19.62
N VAL A 53 -7.86 -5.74 19.96
CA VAL A 53 -8.93 -5.48 19.00
C VAL A 53 -9.30 -4.01 19.12
N LEU A 54 -9.19 -3.28 18.02
CA LEU A 54 -9.58 -1.88 17.92
C LEU A 54 -10.84 -1.76 17.07
N GLU A 55 -11.82 -1.01 17.55
CA GLU A 55 -13.11 -0.73 16.92
C GLU A 55 -13.51 0.72 17.20
N GLY A 56 -14.42 1.30 16.40
CA GLY A 56 -14.91 2.67 16.63
C GLY A 56 -13.79 3.72 16.57
N ASP A 57 -13.79 4.65 17.52
CA ASP A 57 -12.86 5.79 17.52
C ASP A 57 -11.40 5.35 17.74
N GLU A 58 -11.15 4.37 18.60
CA GLU A 58 -9.79 3.86 18.87
C GLU A 58 -9.12 3.26 17.62
N LEU A 59 -9.92 2.68 16.71
CA LEU A 59 -9.44 2.20 15.42
C LEU A 59 -9.00 3.38 14.54
N TRP A 60 -9.81 4.42 14.46
CA TRP A 60 -9.53 5.57 13.61
C TRP A 60 -8.35 6.38 14.11
N ASP A 61 -8.26 6.60 15.43
CA ASP A 61 -7.09 7.27 16.05
C ASP A 61 -5.79 6.52 15.73
N PHE A 62 -5.80 5.19 15.86
CA PHE A 62 -4.64 4.35 15.52
C PHE A 62 -4.28 4.43 14.03
N LEU A 63 -5.28 4.39 13.14
CA LEU A 63 -5.04 4.47 11.70
C LEU A 63 -4.50 5.84 11.32
N ASP A 64 -5.05 6.92 11.87
CA ASP A 64 -4.63 8.28 11.57
C ASP A 64 -3.18 8.53 11.99
N GLU A 65 -2.78 8.07 13.19
CA GLU A 65 -1.39 8.16 13.65
C GLU A 65 -0.43 7.47 12.66
N ARG A 66 -0.76 6.26 12.21
CA ARG A 66 0.07 5.49 11.27
C ARG A 66 0.11 6.08 9.87
N ILE A 67 -1.03 6.55 9.39
CA ILE A 67 -1.15 7.18 8.08
C ILE A 67 -0.35 8.48 8.07
N ASP A 68 -0.43 9.27 9.14
CA ASP A 68 0.28 10.56 9.19
C ASP A 68 1.80 10.39 9.31
N GLU A 69 2.28 9.40 10.07
CA GLU A 69 3.70 9.01 10.07
C GLU A 69 4.17 8.68 8.65
N PHE A 70 3.41 7.85 7.93
CA PHE A 70 3.71 7.48 6.56
C PHE A 70 3.70 8.70 5.63
N LYS A 71 2.69 9.57 5.75
CA LYS A 71 2.55 10.77 4.90
C LYS A 71 3.74 11.70 5.08
N GLN A 72 4.08 12.01 6.32
CA GLN A 72 5.17 12.95 6.64
C GLN A 72 6.51 12.44 6.11
N ARG A 73 6.75 11.14 6.22
CA ARG A 73 8.03 10.55 5.84
C ARG A 73 8.17 10.27 4.34
N TRP A 74 7.10 9.85 3.67
CA TRP A 74 7.22 9.22 2.35
C TRP A 74 6.34 9.82 1.26
N LEU A 75 5.30 10.59 1.59
CA LEU A 75 4.33 11.06 0.60
C LEU A 75 4.98 11.93 -0.47
N LEU A 76 5.83 12.87 -0.06
CA LEU A 76 6.42 13.81 -1.01
C LEU A 76 7.46 13.12 -1.89
N GLU A 77 8.27 12.23 -1.32
CA GLU A 77 9.35 11.56 -2.03
C GLU A 77 8.81 10.49 -2.98
N LEU A 78 8.03 9.54 -2.47
CA LEU A 78 7.54 8.41 -3.26
C LEU A 78 6.42 8.85 -4.22
N ALA A 79 5.42 9.58 -3.74
CA ALA A 79 4.25 9.86 -4.58
C ALA A 79 4.59 10.81 -5.73
N LEU A 80 5.50 11.78 -5.54
CA LEU A 80 5.92 12.63 -6.66
C LEU A 80 6.77 11.87 -7.64
N GLN A 81 7.75 11.07 -7.19
CA GLN A 81 8.58 10.27 -8.09
C GLN A 81 7.74 9.28 -8.91
N ASP A 82 6.79 8.60 -8.27
CA ASP A 82 5.87 7.71 -8.97
C ASP A 82 4.97 8.46 -9.95
N LEU A 83 4.46 9.64 -9.58
CA LEU A 83 3.68 10.47 -10.49
C LEU A 83 4.49 10.86 -11.73
N ARG A 84 5.76 11.25 -11.54
CA ARG A 84 6.68 11.54 -12.66
C ARG A 84 6.89 10.33 -13.55
N ARG A 85 7.14 9.17 -12.96
CA ARG A 85 7.32 7.90 -13.67
C ARG A 85 6.07 7.52 -14.48
N ILE A 86 4.89 7.64 -13.88
CA ILE A 86 3.62 7.30 -14.53
C ILE A 86 3.30 8.24 -15.69
N TRP A 87 3.63 9.53 -15.61
CA TRP A 87 3.33 10.52 -16.64
C TRP A 87 4.44 10.75 -17.67
N ARG A 88 5.59 10.07 -17.53
CA ARG A 88 6.73 10.16 -18.44
C ARG A 88 6.34 9.84 -19.89
N TRP A 89 6.84 10.65 -20.82
CA TRP A 89 6.73 10.47 -22.26
C TRP A 89 8.05 10.80 -22.97
N PRO A 90 8.55 9.96 -23.91
CA PRO A 90 8.00 8.64 -24.27
C PRO A 90 8.03 7.67 -23.07
N PRO A 91 7.14 6.66 -23.06
CA PRO A 91 7.13 5.67 -21.99
C PRO A 91 8.49 4.95 -21.94
N ASP A 92 8.89 4.49 -20.77
CA ASP A 92 10.13 3.73 -20.64
C ASP A 92 10.06 2.45 -21.49
N PRO A 93 10.95 2.25 -22.47
CA PRO A 93 10.88 1.11 -23.39
C PRO A 93 11.20 -0.22 -22.70
N ASN A 94 11.79 -0.19 -21.50
CA ASN A 94 12.10 -1.40 -20.73
C ASN A 94 10.98 -1.76 -19.74
N VAL A 95 9.89 -0.98 -19.70
CA VAL A 95 8.76 -1.23 -18.82
C VAL A 95 7.57 -1.66 -19.67
N ASP A 96 7.16 -2.91 -19.50
CA ASP A 96 5.92 -3.40 -20.09
C ASP A 96 4.74 -3.07 -19.17
N TYR A 97 3.70 -2.45 -19.73
CA TYR A 97 2.55 -1.94 -18.98
C TYR A 97 1.35 -2.86 -19.20
N TYR A 98 1.28 -3.95 -18.45
CA TYR A 98 0.13 -4.85 -18.45
C TYR A 98 -0.33 -5.12 -17.02
N TYR A 99 -1.59 -5.56 -16.89
CA TYR A 99 -2.01 -6.12 -15.62
C TYR A 99 -1.34 -7.49 -15.46
N PRO A 100 -0.71 -7.76 -14.31
CA PRO A 100 -0.18 -9.08 -13.98
C PRO A 100 -1.22 -10.18 -14.24
N ASP A 101 -0.78 -11.35 -14.70
CA ASP A 101 -1.60 -12.54 -14.54
C ASP A 101 -1.40 -13.13 -13.14
N LYS A 102 -2.22 -14.15 -12.82
CA LYS A 102 -2.17 -14.77 -11.50
C LYS A 102 -0.81 -15.47 -11.28
N ASP A 103 -0.34 -16.16 -12.30
CA ASP A 103 0.78 -17.09 -12.21
C ASP A 103 2.11 -16.32 -12.09
N ASP A 104 2.23 -15.18 -12.76
CA ASP A 104 3.41 -14.32 -12.79
C ASP A 104 3.62 -13.54 -11.48
N TRP A 105 2.55 -13.19 -10.76
CA TRP A 105 2.67 -12.28 -9.59
C TRP A 105 2.29 -12.89 -8.25
N PHE A 106 1.33 -13.82 -8.23
CA PHE A 106 0.86 -14.41 -6.98
C PHE A 106 1.43 -15.80 -6.74
N ASP A 107 1.74 -16.54 -7.80
CA ASP A 107 2.27 -17.90 -7.71
C ASP A 107 3.81 -17.95 -7.96
N THR A 108 4.53 -16.89 -7.55
CA THR A 108 6.01 -16.89 -7.54
C THR A 108 6.57 -17.52 -6.26
N PRO A 109 7.80 -18.06 -6.27
CA PRO A 109 8.45 -18.57 -5.06
C PRO A 109 8.53 -17.56 -3.90
N ASP A 110 8.54 -16.26 -4.20
CA ASP A 110 8.59 -15.17 -3.22
C ASP A 110 7.22 -14.76 -2.68
N SER A 111 6.14 -15.07 -3.40
CA SER A 111 4.76 -14.67 -3.09
C SER A 111 3.84 -15.83 -2.69
N ILE A 112 4.20 -17.07 -3.04
CA ILE A 112 3.55 -18.28 -2.54
C ILE A 112 3.72 -18.30 -1.02
N GLY A 113 2.60 -18.39 -0.31
CA GLY A 113 2.50 -18.20 1.14
C GLY A 113 3.75 -18.61 1.94
N LYS A 114 4.46 -17.61 2.47
CA LYS A 114 5.64 -17.82 3.31
C LYS A 114 5.25 -18.53 4.59
N ARG A 115 6.04 -19.51 5.03
CA ARG A 115 5.81 -20.13 6.33
C ARG A 115 6.16 -19.12 7.41
N ILE A 116 5.47 -19.17 8.54
CA ILE A 116 5.72 -18.28 9.69
C ILE A 116 7.18 -18.35 10.17
N ALA A 117 7.85 -19.48 9.97
CA ALA A 117 9.28 -19.62 10.27
C ALA A 117 10.17 -18.71 9.41
N ASP A 118 9.74 -18.39 8.19
CA ASP A 118 10.50 -17.65 7.19
C ASP A 118 10.31 -16.12 7.31
N THR A 119 9.39 -15.66 8.18
CA THR A 119 9.09 -14.23 8.37
C THR A 119 9.73 -13.62 9.62
N ARG A 120 10.52 -14.38 10.37
CA ARG A 120 11.13 -13.95 11.65
C ARG A 120 12.18 -12.84 11.55
N HIS A 121 12.72 -12.60 10.35
CA HIS A 121 13.82 -11.65 10.13
C HIS A 121 13.62 -10.76 8.90
N VAL A 122 12.36 -10.52 8.51
CA VAL A 122 12.08 -9.51 7.48
C VAL A 122 12.28 -8.13 8.15
N PRO A 123 13.13 -7.24 7.58
CA PRO A 123 13.41 -5.93 8.15
C PRO A 123 12.18 -5.04 8.25
#